data_AF-A0A1H8QT32-F1
#
_entry.id   AF-A0A1H8QT32-F1
#
_cell.length_a   1.000
_cell.length_b   1.000
_cell.length_c   1.000
_cell.angle_alpha   90.00
_cell.angle_beta   90.00
_cell.angle_gamma   90.00
#
_symmetry.space_group_name_H-M   'P 1'
#
loop_
_entity.id
_entity.type
_entity.pdbx_description
1 polymer ?
#
loop_
_entity_poly.entity_id
_entity_poly.type
_entity_poly.pdbx_seq_one_letter_code
_entity_poly.pdbx_strand_id
1 'polypeptide(L)'
;MRVGINWAGGGQPTITRIVDGVPVAFPDPNYAQAGGLGIALLVLLTILALIRWGRGFLANVAVLAGIVAGPVMEACLGLMHFEKVAAAAWFAPVLPIHFGWPHFHLVPVATMCVVMIESTGKFLALGEITGRPVTRADLARGLRADGLGTLVGGSQGNWAKCHGATSLTR
;
A
#
# COMPACT_ATOMS: atom_id res chain seq x y z
N MET A 1 -5.02 5.65 -12.28
CA MET A 1 -5.69 4.32 -12.30
C MET A 1 -4.80 3.18 -12.80
N ARG A 2 -3.86 3.40 -13.73
CA ARG A 2 -2.92 2.35 -14.22
C ARG A 2 -2.19 1.63 -13.09
N VAL A 3 -1.72 2.36 -12.08
CA VAL A 3 -0.99 1.81 -10.93
C VAL A 3 -1.84 0.81 -10.14
N GLY A 4 -3.07 1.17 -9.76
CA GLY A 4 -3.94 0.26 -8.99
C GLY A 4 -4.31 -1.01 -9.76
N ILE A 5 -4.55 -0.89 -11.07
CA ILE A 5 -4.84 -2.03 -11.94
C ILE A 5 -3.62 -2.94 -12.07
N ASN A 6 -2.44 -2.36 -12.26
CA ASN A 6 -1.18 -3.08 -12.37
C ASN A 6 -0.86 -3.83 -11.05
N TRP A 7 -1.02 -3.18 -9.91
CA TRP A 7 -0.84 -3.82 -8.59
C TRP A 7 -1.85 -4.95 -8.34
N ALA A 8 -3.12 -4.77 -8.72
CA ALA A 8 -4.12 -5.84 -8.64
C ALA A 8 -3.81 -7.01 -9.59
N GLY A 9 -3.19 -6.73 -10.74
CA GLY A 9 -2.72 -7.72 -11.70
C GLY A 9 -1.39 -8.38 -11.31
N GLY A 10 -0.84 -8.11 -10.14
CA GLY A 10 0.40 -8.75 -9.66
C GLY A 10 1.71 -8.06 -10.08
N GLY A 11 1.67 -6.80 -10.55
CA GLY A 11 2.90 -6.02 -10.80
C GLY A 11 2.85 -5.18 -12.06
N GLN A 12 3.98 -5.01 -12.75
CA GLN A 12 4.01 -4.26 -14.00
C GLN A 12 3.65 -5.19 -15.18
N PRO A 13 2.80 -4.76 -16.13
CA PRO A 13 2.43 -5.59 -17.28
C PRO A 13 3.55 -5.77 -18.31
N THR A 14 4.67 -5.05 -18.15
CA THR A 14 5.73 -4.97 -19.14
C THR A 14 7.08 -4.88 -18.46
N ILE A 15 8.02 -5.75 -18.85
CA ILE A 15 9.41 -5.72 -18.44
C ILE A 15 10.20 -4.96 -19.50
N THR A 16 10.89 -3.90 -19.10
CA THR A 16 11.86 -3.21 -19.96
C THR A 16 13.17 -3.99 -20.00
N ARG A 17 13.55 -4.48 -21.18
CA ARG A 17 14.88 -5.06 -21.43
C ARG A 17 15.60 -4.22 -22.47
N ILE A 18 16.89 -4.01 -22.28
CA ILE A 18 17.73 -3.31 -23.26
C ILE A 18 18.11 -4.33 -24.33
N VAL A 19 17.66 -4.11 -25.56
CA VAL A 19 18.09 -4.86 -26.75
C VAL A 19 18.75 -3.85 -27.68
N ASP A 20 19.99 -4.10 -28.07
CA ASP A 20 20.80 -3.22 -28.92
C ASP A 20 20.94 -1.77 -28.40
N GLY A 21 21.04 -1.59 -27.08
CA GLY A 21 21.20 -0.28 -26.45
C GLY A 21 19.91 0.55 -26.37
N VAL A 22 18.79 0.06 -26.91
CA VAL A 22 17.48 0.71 -26.84
C VAL A 22 16.61 0.00 -25.80
N PRO A 23 15.99 0.74 -24.85
CA PRO A 23 15.04 0.14 -23.93
C PRO A 23 13.74 -0.21 -24.68
N VAL A 24 13.49 -1.50 -24.85
CA VAL A 24 12.28 -2.03 -25.46
C VAL A 24 11.42 -2.75 -24.41
N ALA A 25 10.11 -2.57 -24.50
CA ALA A 25 9.16 -3.01 -23.50
C ALA A 25 8.51 -4.34 -23.94
N PHE A 26 8.74 -5.42 -23.19
CA PHE A 26 8.19 -6.75 -23.47
C PHE A 26 7.08 -7.13 -22.48
N PRO A 27 6.00 -7.82 -22.90
CA PRO A 27 4.98 -8.31 -21.99
C PRO A 27 5.59 -9.18 -20.88
N ASP A 28 5.21 -8.93 -19.62
CA ASP A 28 5.67 -9.74 -18.49
C ASP A 28 4.85 -11.05 -18.44
N PRO A 29 5.47 -12.24 -18.55
CA PRO A 29 4.78 -13.52 -18.43
C PRO A 29 4.15 -13.76 -17.05
N ASN A 30 4.64 -13.09 -16.01
CA ASN A 30 4.16 -13.24 -14.63
C ASN A 30 3.00 -12.29 -14.30
N TYR A 31 2.67 -11.36 -15.21
CA TYR A 31 1.54 -10.45 -15.01
C TYR A 31 0.21 -11.19 -15.12
N ALA A 32 -0.65 -10.99 -14.13
CA ALA A 32 -1.95 -11.63 -13.97
C ALA A 32 -1.89 -13.18 -13.96
N GLN A 33 -0.81 -13.76 -13.42
CA GLN A 33 -0.71 -15.22 -13.29
C GLN A 33 -1.86 -15.80 -12.46
N ALA A 34 -2.48 -16.88 -12.94
CA ALA A 34 -3.62 -17.52 -12.29
C ALA A 34 -3.30 -18.00 -10.87
N GLY A 35 -2.05 -18.40 -10.60
CA GLY A 35 -1.61 -18.81 -9.26
C GLY A 35 -1.68 -17.67 -8.25
N GLY A 36 -1.09 -16.52 -8.56
CA GLY A 36 -1.11 -15.34 -7.69
C GLY A 36 -2.52 -14.77 -7.49
N LEU A 37 -3.31 -14.70 -8.57
CA LEU A 37 -4.71 -14.27 -8.49
C LEU A 37 -5.56 -15.25 -7.65
N GLY A 38 -5.31 -16.55 -7.79
CA GLY A 38 -5.98 -17.60 -7.02
C GLY A 38 -5.68 -17.51 -5.53
N ILE A 39 -4.42 -17.27 -5.15
CA ILE A 39 -4.01 -17.09 -3.76
C ILE A 39 -4.63 -15.81 -3.18
N ALA A 40 -4.59 -14.69 -3.91
CA ALA A 40 -5.20 -13.44 -3.48
C ALA A 40 -6.73 -13.57 -3.27
N LEU A 41 -7.41 -14.26 -4.19
CA LEU A 41 -8.85 -14.55 -4.07
C LEU A 41 -9.13 -15.45 -2.87
N LEU A 42 -8.29 -16.45 -2.62
CA LEU A 42 -8.46 -17.34 -1.48
C LEU A 42 -8.27 -16.59 -0.15
N VAL A 43 -7.23 -15.76 -0.02
CA VAL A 43 -7.03 -14.91 1.17
C VAL A 43 -8.22 -13.98 1.38
N LEU A 44 -8.75 -13.37 0.32
CA LEU A 44 -9.95 -12.55 0.38
C LEU A 44 -11.16 -13.35 0.89
N LEU A 45 -11.36 -14.57 0.38
CA LEU A 45 -12.44 -15.46 0.85
C LEU A 45 -12.24 -15.86 2.30
N THR A 46 -11.01 -16.13 2.74
CA THR A 46 -10.70 -16.43 4.14
C THR A 46 -11.05 -15.25 5.05
N ILE A 47 -10.67 -14.03 4.68
CA ILE A 47 -11.02 -12.82 5.45
C ILE A 47 -12.54 -12.65 5.49
N LEU A 48 -13.22 -12.78 4.36
CA LEU A 48 -14.67 -12.60 4.28
C LEU A 48 -15.41 -13.68 5.07
N ALA A 49 -14.94 -14.92 5.04
CA ALA A 49 -15.42 -16.03 5.85
C ALA A 49 -15.28 -15.75 7.35
N LEU A 50 -14.10 -15.29 7.78
CA LEU A 50 -13.83 -14.95 9.17
C LEU A 50 -14.68 -13.77 9.66
N ILE A 51 -14.91 -12.76 8.82
CA ILE A 51 -15.79 -11.63 9.16
C ILE A 51 -17.25 -12.06 9.19
N ARG A 52 -17.68 -12.93 8.26
CA ARG A 52 -19.08 -13.37 8.14
C ARG A 52 -19.49 -14.33 9.26
N TRP A 53 -18.62 -15.28 9.62
CA TRP A 53 -18.93 -16.32 10.60
C TRP A 53 -18.29 -16.08 11.97
N GLY A 54 -17.25 -15.25 12.05
CA GLY A 54 -16.64 -14.87 13.32
C GLY A 54 -17.54 -13.93 14.12
N ARG A 55 -17.70 -14.19 15.41
CA ARG A 55 -18.40 -13.31 16.36
C ARG A 55 -17.42 -12.77 17.39
N GLY A 56 -17.58 -11.51 17.77
CA GLY A 56 -16.75 -10.87 18.80
C GLY A 56 -15.29 -10.70 18.38
N PHE A 57 -14.37 -11.29 19.14
CA PHE A 57 -12.92 -11.14 18.96
C PHE A 57 -12.41 -11.63 17.60
N LEU A 58 -12.99 -12.71 17.06
CA LEU A 58 -12.57 -13.28 15.78
C LEU A 58 -12.80 -12.34 14.59
N ALA A 59 -13.86 -11.52 14.61
CA ALA A 59 -14.13 -10.56 13.55
C ALA A 59 -13.13 -9.40 13.56
N ASN A 60 -12.67 -8.97 14.74
CA ASN A 60 -11.68 -7.88 14.87
C ASN A 60 -10.29 -8.29 14.38
N VAL A 61 -9.92 -9.56 14.59
CA VAL A 61 -8.61 -10.10 14.19
C VAL A 61 -8.65 -10.71 12.78
N ALA A 62 -9.81 -10.76 12.12
CA ALA A 62 -9.97 -11.41 10.81
C ALA A 62 -9.00 -10.90 9.73
N VAL A 63 -8.74 -9.59 9.68
CA VAL A 63 -7.78 -9.00 8.72
C VAL A 63 -6.35 -9.42 9.03
N LEU A 64 -5.96 -9.39 10.31
CA LEU A 64 -4.64 -9.85 10.75
C LEU A 64 -4.45 -11.35 10.45
N ALA A 65 -5.46 -12.16 10.75
CA ALA A 65 -5.46 -13.58 10.44
C ALA A 65 -5.37 -13.84 8.93
N GLY A 66 -6.04 -13.04 8.10
CA GLY A 66 -5.94 -13.12 6.64
C GLY A 66 -4.55 -12.80 6.11
N ILE A 67 -3.91 -11.75 6.65
CA ILE A 67 -2.53 -11.39 6.28
C ILE A 67 -1.54 -12.50 6.64
N VAL A 68 -1.77 -13.24 7.74
CA VAL A 68 -0.95 -14.41 8.12
C VAL A 68 -1.28 -15.63 7.26
N ALA A 69 -2.55 -15.84 6.91
CA ALA A 69 -2.97 -16.99 6.12
C ALA A 69 -2.36 -16.98 4.71
N GLY A 70 -2.22 -15.81 4.07
CA GLY A 70 -1.63 -15.70 2.72
C GLY A 70 -0.22 -16.30 2.59
N PRO A 71 0.77 -15.80 3.34
CA PRO A 71 2.13 -16.33 3.34
C PRO A 71 2.21 -17.81 3.75
N VAL A 72 1.37 -18.27 4.68
CA VAL A 72 1.31 -19.69 5.06
C VAL A 72 0.89 -20.55 3.88
N MET A 73 -0.07 -20.11 3.09
CA MET A 73 -0.52 -20.84 1.92
C MET A 73 0.52 -20.84 0.80
N GLU A 74 1.19 -19.71 0.55
CA GLU A 74 2.32 -19.64 -0.40
C GLU A 74 3.49 -20.54 0.03
N ALA A 75 3.76 -20.61 1.33
CA ALA A 75 4.77 -21.51 1.89
C ALA A 75 4.40 -22.98 1.68
N CYS A 76 3.14 -23.37 1.90
CA CYS A 76 2.65 -24.74 1.63
C CYS A 76 2.73 -25.11 0.14
N LEU A 77 2.55 -24.14 -0.76
CA LEU A 77 2.67 -24.31 -2.21
C LEU A 77 4.14 -24.32 -2.69
N GLY A 78 5.11 -24.07 -1.79
CA GLY A 78 6.53 -24.03 -2.12
C GLY A 78 6.98 -22.81 -2.95
N LEU A 79 6.12 -21.79 -3.06
CA LEU A 79 6.38 -20.59 -3.85
C LEU A 79 7.15 -19.50 -3.08
N MET A 80 7.40 -19.72 -1.78
CA MET A 80 8.03 -18.76 -0.89
C MET A 80 9.54 -19.03 -0.72
N HIS A 81 10.36 -18.01 -1.01
CA HIS A 81 11.81 -18.06 -0.82
C HIS A 81 12.25 -17.19 0.37
N PHE A 82 12.86 -17.82 1.38
CA PHE A 82 13.30 -17.14 2.61
C PHE A 82 14.74 -16.58 2.55
N GLU A 83 15.44 -16.70 1.43
CA GLU A 83 16.82 -16.21 1.29
C GLU A 83 16.97 -14.74 1.68
N LYS A 84 16.04 -13.88 1.25
CA LYS A 84 16.08 -12.44 1.56
C LYS A 84 15.90 -12.14 3.05
N VAL A 85 15.19 -13.01 3.78
CA VAL A 85 15.00 -12.88 5.23
C VAL A 85 16.26 -13.33 5.95
N ALA A 86 16.89 -14.42 5.49
CA ALA A 86 18.14 -14.92 6.05
C ALA A 86 19.32 -13.95 5.80
N ALA A 87 19.34 -13.26 4.65
CA ALA A 87 20.36 -12.28 4.30
C ALA A 87 20.12 -10.88 4.88
N ALA A 88 18.96 -10.63 5.50
CA ALA A 88 18.62 -9.32 6.04
C ALA A 88 19.45 -9.01 7.30
N ALA A 89 19.98 -7.78 7.38
CA ALA A 89 20.65 -7.30 8.57
C ALA A 89 19.66 -7.13 9.74
N TRP A 90 20.05 -7.55 10.94
CA TRP A 90 19.27 -7.36 12.17
C TRP A 90 19.03 -5.88 12.50
N PHE A 91 19.94 -5.01 12.06
CA PHE A 91 19.79 -3.55 12.14
C PHE A 91 20.05 -2.94 10.77
N ALA A 92 19.03 -2.30 10.21
CA ALA A 92 19.13 -1.48 9.00
C ALA A 92 18.73 -0.04 9.38
N PRO A 93 19.70 0.85 9.68
CA PRO A 93 19.37 2.24 9.97
C PRO A 93 18.73 2.87 8.73
N VAL A 94 17.57 3.53 8.93
CA VAL A 94 16.90 4.26 7.86
C VAL A 94 17.82 5.41 7.46
N LEU A 95 18.45 5.31 6.29
CA LEU A 95 19.22 6.43 5.76
C LEU A 95 18.25 7.57 5.42
N PRO A 96 18.31 8.72 6.12
CA PRO A 96 17.52 9.87 5.73
C PRO A 96 17.89 10.22 4.29
N ILE A 97 16.88 10.48 3.46
CA ILE A 97 17.06 10.87 2.04
C ILE A 97 17.56 9.72 1.13
N HIS A 98 17.32 8.44 1.48
CA HIS A 98 17.68 7.30 0.61
C HIS A 98 17.07 7.38 -0.80
N PHE A 99 15.90 7.99 -0.94
CA PHE A 99 15.17 8.16 -2.21
C PHE A 99 15.45 9.49 -2.94
N GLY A 100 16.40 10.30 -2.47
CA GLY A 100 16.77 11.58 -3.10
C GLY A 100 16.08 12.82 -2.53
N TRP A 101 16.42 13.98 -3.09
CA TRP A 101 15.97 15.29 -2.61
C TRP A 101 14.50 15.53 -2.96
N PRO A 102 13.72 16.26 -2.12
CA PRO A 102 12.32 16.52 -2.37
C PRO A 102 12.12 17.37 -3.64
N HIS A 103 11.51 16.80 -4.66
CA HIS A 103 11.10 17.51 -5.87
C HIS A 103 9.66 18.01 -5.70
N PHE A 104 9.50 19.33 -5.58
CA PHE A 104 8.19 19.97 -5.46
C PHE A 104 7.57 20.19 -6.84
N HIS A 105 6.71 19.25 -7.25
CA HIS A 105 5.87 19.41 -8.43
C HIS A 105 4.49 19.96 -8.03
N LEU A 106 4.02 20.99 -8.74
CA LEU A 106 2.76 21.67 -8.42
C LEU A 106 1.53 20.77 -8.58
N VAL A 107 1.57 19.83 -9.53
CA VAL A 107 0.46 18.92 -9.84
C VAL A 107 0.20 17.92 -8.70
N PRO A 108 1.20 17.15 -8.18
CA PRO A 108 1.01 16.31 -6.99
C PRO A 108 0.51 17.07 -5.76
N VAL A 109 1.00 18.29 -5.52
CA VAL A 109 0.56 19.12 -4.39
C VAL A 109 -0.94 19.43 -4.49
N ALA A 110 -1.42 19.81 -5.68
CA ALA A 110 -2.84 20.06 -5.91
C ALA A 110 -3.69 18.78 -5.71
N THR A 111 -3.21 17.61 -6.15
CA THR A 111 -3.94 16.34 -5.94
C THR A 111 -4.02 15.94 -4.47
N MET A 112 -2.97 16.19 -3.68
CA MET A 112 -3.00 15.92 -2.24
C MET A 112 -4.04 16.76 -1.50
N CYS A 113 -4.29 18.00 -1.95
CA CYS A 113 -5.37 18.84 -1.40
C CYS A 113 -6.76 18.23 -1.64
N VAL A 114 -6.97 17.55 -2.77
CA VAL A 114 -8.24 16.86 -3.07
C VAL A 114 -8.40 15.61 -2.19
N VAL A 115 -7.33 14.86 -1.97
CA VAL A 115 -7.32 13.67 -1.09
C VAL A 115 -7.61 14.03 0.38
N MET A 116 -7.31 15.26 0.82
CA MET A 116 -7.71 15.73 2.15
C MET A 116 -9.24 15.74 2.35
N ILE A 117 -10.02 15.93 1.28
CA ILE A 117 -11.49 15.88 1.34
C ILE A 117 -11.97 14.45 1.60
N GLU A 118 -11.38 13.46 0.93
CA GLU A 118 -11.64 12.04 1.17
C GLU A 118 -11.33 11.66 2.62
N SER A 119 -10.16 12.08 3.11
CA SER A 119 -9.71 11.78 4.47
C SER A 119 -10.63 12.43 5.53
N THR A 120 -11.16 13.62 5.24
CA THR A 120 -12.18 14.28 6.09
C THR A 120 -13.47 13.45 6.20
N GLY A 121 -13.93 12.84 5.09
CA GLY A 121 -15.10 11.97 5.09
C GLY A 121 -14.96 10.76 6.02
N LYS A 122 -13.74 10.19 6.12
CA LYS A 122 -13.46 9.07 7.03
C LYS A 122 -13.51 9.47 8.50
N PHE A 123 -13.07 10.68 8.85
CA PHE A 123 -13.18 11.19 10.22
C PHE A 123 -14.63 11.44 10.64
N LEU A 124 -15.48 11.93 9.72
CA LEU A 124 -16.91 12.12 9.96
C LEU A 124 -17.61 10.77 10.22
N ALA A 125 -17.38 9.78 9.35
CA ALA A 125 -17.91 8.42 9.53
C ALA A 125 -17.42 7.78 10.84
N LEU A 126 -16.16 8.01 11.21
CA LEU A 126 -15.61 7.52 12.49
C LEU A 126 -16.31 8.18 13.70
N GLY A 127 -16.64 9.47 13.61
CA GLY A 127 -17.43 10.18 14.61
C GLY A 127 -18.81 9.57 14.80
N GLU A 128 -19.50 9.24 13.71
CA GLU A 128 -20.81 8.58 13.73
C GLU A 128 -20.73 7.19 14.36
N ILE A 129 -19.73 6.37 14.00
CA ILE A 129 -19.55 5.02 14.54
C ILE A 129 -19.20 5.05 16.04
N THR A 130 -18.39 6.04 16.47
CA THR A 130 -17.96 6.17 17.86
C THR A 130 -18.94 6.95 18.74
N GLY A 131 -20.04 7.48 18.15
CA GLY A 131 -21.04 8.29 18.86
C GLY A 131 -20.49 9.62 19.39
N ARG A 132 -19.37 10.11 18.86
CA ARG A 132 -18.72 11.35 19.29
C ARG A 132 -18.93 12.43 18.23
N PRO A 133 -19.56 13.58 18.56
CA PRO A 133 -19.72 14.67 17.60
C PRO A 133 -18.35 15.25 17.26
N VAL A 134 -17.93 15.13 16.01
CA VAL A 134 -16.66 15.66 15.52
C VAL A 134 -16.84 17.16 15.26
N THR A 135 -16.15 18.00 16.03
CA THR A 135 -16.19 19.45 15.81
C THR A 135 -15.19 19.88 14.73
N ARG A 136 -15.36 21.09 14.18
CA ARG A 136 -14.39 21.68 13.22
C ARG A 136 -12.98 21.77 13.81
N ALA A 137 -12.86 21.97 15.12
CA ALA A 137 -11.58 22.00 15.82
C ALA A 137 -10.90 20.63 15.89
N ASP A 138 -11.68 19.54 16.04
CA ASP A 138 -11.16 18.18 16.04
C ASP A 138 -10.67 17.78 14.66
N LEU A 139 -11.44 18.13 13.63
CA LEU A 139 -11.06 17.88 12.24
C LEU A 139 -9.77 18.64 11.86
N ALA A 140 -9.66 19.91 12.26
CA ALA A 140 -8.44 20.70 12.03
C ALA A 140 -7.22 20.12 12.75
N ARG A 141 -7.38 19.58 13.97
CA ARG A 141 -6.29 18.90 14.70
C ARG A 141 -5.90 17.57 14.05
N GLY A 142 -6.89 16.78 13.62
CA GLY A 142 -6.65 15.51 12.92
C GLY A 142 -5.92 15.69 11.58
N LEU A 143 -6.34 16.65 10.77
CA LEU A 143 -5.69 16.99 9.50
C LEU A 143 -4.26 17.51 9.70
N ARG A 144 -4.01 18.31 10.74
CA ARG A 144 -2.65 18.76 11.09
C ARG A 144 -1.75 17.59 11.52
N ALA A 145 -2.29 16.64 12.28
CA ALA A 145 -1.55 15.44 12.70
C ALA A 145 -1.20 14.53 11.51
N ASP A 146 -2.12 14.34 10.55
CA ASP A 146 -1.84 13.56 9.34
C ASP A 146 -0.83 14.25 8.41
N GLY A 147 -0.93 15.58 8.27
CA GLY A 147 0.07 16.39 7.57
C GLY A 147 1.46 16.30 8.21
N LEU A 148 1.55 16.42 9.54
CA LEU A 148 2.79 16.25 10.29
C LEU A 148 3.37 14.84 10.14
N GLY A 149 2.52 13.80 10.22
CA GLY A 149 2.94 12.42 10.00
C GLY A 149 3.51 12.19 8.60
N THR A 150 2.95 12.86 7.60
CA THR A 150 3.43 12.80 6.22
C THR A 150 4.77 13.55 6.04
N LEU A 151 4.94 14.70 6.69
CA LEU A 151 6.21 15.44 6.70
C LEU A 151 7.33 14.67 7.40
N VAL A 152 7.05 14.09 8.57
CA VAL A 152 8.01 13.29 9.33
C VAL A 152 8.34 11.98 8.60
N GLY A 153 7.35 11.33 7.98
CA GLY A 153 7.58 10.17 7.12
C GLY A 153 8.46 10.51 5.91
N GLY A 154 8.20 11.64 5.25
CA GLY A 154 9.00 12.16 4.15
C GLY A 154 10.46 12.40 4.55
N SER A 155 10.69 13.02 5.71
CA SER A 155 12.05 13.34 6.19
C SER A 155 12.95 12.11 6.37
N GLN A 156 12.38 10.95 6.70
CA GLN A 156 13.07 9.67 6.84
C GLN A 156 13.30 8.97 5.48
N GLY A 157 13.15 9.69 4.36
CA GLY A 157 13.29 9.14 3.01
C GLY A 157 12.01 8.52 2.47
N ASN A 158 10.93 8.42 3.25
CA ASN A 158 9.65 7.87 2.81
C ASN A 158 8.73 8.97 2.23
N TRP A 159 9.21 9.67 1.21
CA TRP A 159 8.40 10.63 0.42
C TRP A 159 7.29 9.93 -0.41
N ALA A 160 7.16 8.60 -0.29
CA ALA A 160 6.24 7.73 -1.01
C ALA A 160 4.77 8.12 -0.81
N LYS A 161 4.39 8.64 0.37
CA LYS A 161 3.00 9.11 0.62
C LYS A 161 2.61 10.28 -0.30
N CYS A 162 3.54 11.16 -0.67
CA CYS A 162 3.31 12.23 -1.65
C CYS A 162 3.60 11.79 -3.10
N HIS A 163 4.34 10.71 -3.30
CA HIS A 163 4.71 10.15 -4.61
C HIS A 163 3.67 9.22 -5.24
N GLY A 164 2.48 9.04 -4.64
CA GLY A 164 1.37 8.34 -5.28
C GLY A 164 0.94 8.92 -6.64
N ALA A 165 1.39 10.15 -6.96
CA ALA A 165 1.19 10.82 -8.23
C ALA A 165 2.40 10.74 -9.20
N THR A 166 3.58 10.27 -8.77
CA THR A 166 4.83 10.35 -9.57
C THR A 166 5.26 9.03 -10.22
N SER A 167 4.45 7.96 -10.13
CA SER A 167 4.61 6.78 -11.01
C SER A 167 4.07 7.03 -12.44
N LEU A 168 3.84 8.29 -12.81
CA LEU A 168 3.36 8.72 -14.12
C LEU A 168 4.48 9.16 -15.07
N THR A 169 5.75 9.15 -14.66
CA THR A 169 6.87 9.62 -15.49
C THR A 169 8.11 8.73 -15.54
N ARG A 170 8.02 7.45 -15.18
CA ARG A 170 8.97 6.43 -15.65
C ARG A 170 8.28 5.10 -15.90
#